data_AF-A0A4Y8PUJ4-F1
#
_entry.id   AF-A0A4Y8PUJ4-F1
#
_cell.length_a   1.000
_cell.length_b   1.000
_cell.length_c   1.000
_cell.angle_alpha   90.00
_cell.angle_beta   90.00
_cell.angle_gamma   90.00
#
_symmetry.space_group_name_H-M   'P 1'
#
loop_
_entity.id
_entity.type
_entity.pdbx_description
1 polymer ?
#
loop_
_entity_poly.entity_id
_entity_poly.type
_entity_poly.pdbx_seq_one_letter_code
_entity_poly.pdbx_strand_id
1 'polypeptide(L)'
;MKLFSVYRTVLLAALSLVLGVTVSAAGPEAAAKPAKDAMLNVASFTAWNSPFTVEVNGRKLEAQGQMINAHLLIPARAVFEAAGATVSWKAVDRAWYAEKDGKSLVEQRVGDSRAMVNGAPVELDADAVLEKDTVLASARLAEAALGLELNWDSVNRVLKADIPQAVPSLRVWSDAWAAYGDIPRTYAHSSVDGGQNISPPLHWEGAPKNTRSFAVVMYDVNPIADSYIHWSVVNIPAAVGGLPQGSAGQLNAGEEWNAYFGMAPPQYSGDHLYRIAVYALDTDQLAAPEQPPVYFNQLEPLLLKHSLGYTAMDGFFKL
;
A
#
# COMPACT_ATOMS: atom_id res chain seq x y z
N MET A 1 4.16 -14.34 104.51
CA MET A 1 4.03 -15.81 104.38
C MET A 1 3.35 -16.08 103.04
N LYS A 2 3.80 -17.13 102.34
CA LYS A 2 3.61 -17.43 100.91
C LYS A 2 2.16 -17.73 100.47
N LEU A 3 1.94 -17.58 99.14
CA LEU A 3 1.16 -18.44 98.21
C LEU A 3 -0.39 -18.32 98.17
N PHE A 4 -0.99 -17.98 97.03
CA PHE A 4 -1.37 -18.85 95.89
C PHE A 4 -2.31 -18.12 94.89
N SER A 5 -2.08 -18.41 93.59
CA SER A 5 -2.98 -18.51 92.42
C SER A 5 -4.48 -18.20 92.58
N VAL A 6 -5.10 -17.54 91.57
CA VAL A 6 -6.13 -18.11 90.67
C VAL A 6 -6.55 -17.07 89.61
N TYR A 7 -6.69 -17.53 88.36
CA TYR A 7 -7.21 -16.85 87.17
C TYR A 7 -8.63 -16.28 87.35
N ARG A 8 -8.92 -15.13 86.71
CA ARG A 8 -10.23 -14.92 86.06
C ARG A 8 -10.22 -13.79 85.02
N THR A 9 -10.46 -14.21 83.78
CA THR A 9 -10.83 -13.45 82.59
C THR A 9 -12.07 -12.60 82.85
N VAL A 10 -12.07 -11.32 82.47
CA VAL A 10 -13.27 -10.47 82.39
C VAL A 10 -13.25 -9.63 81.11
N LEU A 11 -14.38 -9.72 80.42
CA LEU A 11 -14.90 -8.99 79.26
C LEU A 11 -14.42 -7.53 79.09
N LEU A 12 -14.06 -7.18 77.86
CA LEU A 12 -14.46 -5.90 77.26
C LEU A 12 -15.42 -6.19 76.10
N ALA A 13 -16.64 -5.65 76.21
CA ALA A 13 -17.62 -5.61 75.14
C ALA A 13 -17.21 -4.54 74.12
N ALA A 14 -17.02 -4.92 72.85
CA ALA A 14 -16.92 -4.00 71.74
C ALA A 14 -18.12 -4.20 70.81
N LEU A 15 -19.01 -3.20 70.83
CA LEU A 15 -20.19 -3.06 70.01
C LEU A 15 -19.76 -2.94 68.53
N SER A 16 -19.92 -4.01 67.74
CA SER A 16 -19.64 -3.98 66.30
C SER A 16 -20.96 -3.89 65.53
N LEU A 17 -21.16 -2.75 64.88
CA LEU A 17 -22.29 -2.41 64.03
C LEU A 17 -22.29 -3.32 62.79
N VAL A 18 -23.31 -4.18 62.66
CA VAL A 18 -23.53 -4.99 61.45
C VAL A 18 -24.23 -4.12 60.40
N LEU A 19 -23.47 -3.63 59.42
CA LEU A 19 -24.03 -3.15 58.16
C LEU A 19 -24.10 -4.35 57.20
N GLY A 20 -25.31 -4.82 56.94
CA GLY A 20 -25.56 -5.80 55.88
C GLY A 20 -25.28 -5.18 54.53
N VAL A 21 -24.18 -5.58 53.89
CA VAL A 21 -23.95 -5.30 52.47
C VAL A 21 -24.47 -6.51 51.69
N THR A 22 -25.59 -6.32 51.00
CA THR A 22 -26.00 -7.21 49.93
C THR A 22 -24.98 -7.11 48.80
N VAL A 23 -24.21 -8.16 48.56
CA VAL A 23 -23.38 -8.28 47.36
C VAL A 23 -24.32 -8.58 46.19
N SER A 24 -24.72 -7.55 45.46
CA SER A 24 -25.16 -7.72 44.08
C SER A 24 -23.90 -7.92 43.25
N ALA A 25 -23.68 -9.12 42.72
CA ALA A 25 -22.65 -9.35 41.72
C ALA A 25 -22.93 -8.44 40.51
N ALA A 26 -22.10 -7.41 40.33
CA ALA A 26 -22.05 -6.68 39.07
C ALA A 26 -21.54 -7.66 38.00
N GLY A 27 -22.37 -7.96 37.01
CA GLY A 27 -21.93 -8.66 35.81
C GLY A 27 -20.85 -7.85 35.07
N PRO A 28 -20.08 -8.48 34.18
CA PRO A 28 -19.02 -7.78 33.45
C PRO A 28 -19.60 -6.56 32.74
N GLU A 29 -19.04 -5.40 33.06
CA GLU A 29 -19.34 -4.12 32.42
C GLU A 29 -19.05 -4.28 30.92
N ALA A 30 -20.11 -4.19 30.12
CA ALA A 30 -20.00 -4.23 28.67
C ALA A 30 -19.08 -3.09 28.24
N ALA A 31 -17.96 -3.42 27.58
CA ALA A 31 -17.03 -2.44 27.04
C ALA A 31 -17.81 -1.38 26.24
N ALA A 32 -17.67 -0.12 26.65
CA ALA A 32 -18.30 1.00 25.97
C ALA A 32 -17.88 0.98 24.49
N LYS A 33 -18.86 1.05 23.58
CA LYS A 33 -18.59 1.25 22.15
C LYS A 33 -17.76 2.53 22.00
N PRO A 34 -16.66 2.52 21.22
CA PRO A 34 -15.85 3.71 21.06
C PRO A 34 -16.73 4.84 20.51
N ALA A 35 -16.71 5.99 21.19
CA ALA A 35 -17.41 7.17 20.73
C ALA A 35 -16.85 7.54 19.35
N LYS A 36 -17.74 7.76 18.37
CA LYS A 36 -17.36 8.31 17.06
C LYS A 36 -16.88 9.74 17.27
N ASP A 37 -15.58 9.89 17.49
CA ASP A 37 -14.96 11.19 17.61
C ASP A 37 -14.80 11.81 16.22
N ALA A 38 -15.69 12.73 15.88
CA ALA A 38 -15.63 13.47 14.63
C ALA A 38 -14.33 14.27 14.50
N MET A 39 -13.67 14.65 15.61
CA MET A 39 -12.41 15.40 15.56
C MET A 39 -11.22 14.54 15.15
N LEU A 40 -11.20 13.24 15.48
CA LEU A 40 -10.23 12.28 14.95
C LEU A 40 -10.40 12.10 13.44
N ASN A 41 -11.64 12.07 12.94
CA ASN A 41 -11.92 12.01 11.50
C ASN A 41 -11.54 13.31 10.78
N VAL A 42 -11.76 14.48 11.39
CA VAL A 42 -11.36 15.78 10.81
C VAL A 42 -9.84 15.96 10.83
N ALA A 43 -9.14 15.53 11.89
CA ALA A 43 -7.68 15.51 11.95
C ALA A 43 -7.09 14.53 10.92
N SER A 44 -7.72 13.36 10.73
CA SER A 44 -7.36 12.43 9.66
C SER A 44 -7.54 13.09 8.28
N PHE A 45 -8.63 13.85 8.06
CA PHE A 45 -8.92 14.56 6.81
C PHE A 45 -8.00 15.77 6.56
N THR A 46 -7.61 16.51 7.60
CA THR A 46 -6.67 17.65 7.47
C THR A 46 -5.23 17.18 7.27
N ALA A 47 -4.81 16.11 7.94
CA ALA A 47 -3.55 15.44 7.65
C ALA A 47 -3.56 14.79 6.25
N TRP A 48 -4.72 14.27 5.80
CA TRP A 48 -4.90 13.66 4.47
C TRP A 48 -4.51 14.63 3.37
N ASN A 49 -5.14 15.81 3.35
CA ASN A 49 -4.94 16.83 2.30
C ASN A 49 -3.70 17.72 2.51
N SER A 50 -2.81 17.37 3.44
CA SER A 50 -1.57 18.11 3.63
C SER A 50 -0.59 17.86 2.47
N PRO A 51 0.25 18.83 2.09
CA PRO A 51 1.36 18.60 1.17
C PRO A 51 2.28 17.46 1.65
N PHE A 52 2.99 16.83 0.72
CA PHE A 52 3.94 15.75 0.99
C PHE A 52 5.30 16.02 0.32
N THR A 53 6.34 15.41 0.87
CA THR A 53 7.68 15.47 0.28
C THR A 53 7.75 14.56 -0.94
N VAL A 54 8.40 15.01 -2.01
CA VAL A 54 8.72 14.16 -3.16
C VAL A 54 10.23 13.92 -3.20
N GLU A 55 10.63 12.66 -3.37
CA GLU A 55 12.01 12.27 -3.64
C GLU A 55 12.08 11.62 -5.01
N VAL A 56 13.06 12.02 -5.83
CA VAL A 56 13.29 11.44 -7.15
C VAL A 56 14.72 10.92 -7.22
N ASN A 57 14.89 9.62 -7.44
CA ASN A 57 16.21 8.97 -7.47
C ASN A 57 17.06 9.30 -6.23
N GLY A 58 16.45 9.18 -5.05
CA GLY A 58 17.05 9.54 -3.76
C GLY A 58 17.28 11.04 -3.51
N ARG A 59 16.90 11.93 -4.43
CA ARG A 59 17.00 13.39 -4.25
C ARG A 59 15.68 13.96 -3.79
N LYS A 60 15.66 14.51 -2.57
CA LYS A 60 14.54 15.31 -2.06
C LYS A 60 14.35 16.59 -2.87
N LEU A 61 13.11 16.84 -3.29
CA LEU A 61 12.71 18.05 -4.01
C LEU A 61 12.29 19.15 -3.02
N GLU A 62 12.50 20.40 -3.41
CA GLU A 62 11.97 21.56 -2.68
C GLU A 62 10.47 21.73 -2.89
N ALA A 63 10.01 21.50 -4.14
CA ALA A 63 8.60 21.51 -4.46
C ALA A 63 7.89 20.31 -3.82
N GLN A 64 6.77 20.57 -3.18
CA GLN A 64 5.96 19.55 -2.51
C GLN A 64 4.89 19.01 -3.45
N GLY A 65 4.55 17.74 -3.26
CA GLY A 65 3.34 17.15 -3.82
C GLY A 65 2.13 17.52 -2.98
N GLN A 66 0.94 17.31 -3.52
CA GLN A 66 -0.32 17.56 -2.85
C GLN A 66 -1.25 16.38 -2.98
N MET A 67 -1.97 16.08 -1.91
CA MET A 67 -3.04 15.10 -1.95
C MET A 67 -4.35 15.83 -2.25
N ILE A 68 -4.91 15.61 -3.44
CA ILE A 68 -6.15 16.26 -3.89
C ILE A 68 -7.15 15.16 -4.23
N ASN A 69 -8.32 15.19 -3.60
CA ASN A 69 -9.37 14.18 -3.78
C ASN A 69 -8.86 12.74 -3.59
N ALA A 70 -7.99 12.51 -2.60
CA ALA A 70 -7.32 11.24 -2.33
C ALA A 70 -6.32 10.75 -3.41
N HIS A 71 -5.96 11.59 -4.37
CA HIS A 71 -4.91 11.29 -5.35
C HIS A 71 -3.61 12.02 -4.99
N LEU A 72 -2.47 11.36 -5.19
CA LEU A 72 -1.16 12.00 -5.09
C LEU A 72 -0.91 12.78 -6.38
N LEU A 73 -0.84 14.10 -6.27
CA LEU A 73 -0.37 14.94 -7.37
C LEU A 73 1.04 15.45 -7.07
N ILE A 74 1.89 15.35 -8.07
CA ILE A 74 3.30 15.74 -8.01
C ILE A 74 3.54 17.05 -8.77
N PRO A 75 4.50 17.88 -8.34
CA PRO A 75 4.92 19.06 -9.09
C PRO A 75 5.61 18.62 -10.39
N ALA A 76 4.85 18.64 -11.49
CA ALA A 76 5.23 18.00 -12.76
C ALA A 76 6.60 18.46 -13.25
N ARG A 77 6.84 19.79 -13.25
CA ARG A 77 8.15 20.35 -13.62
C ARG A 77 9.29 19.79 -12.78
N ALA A 78 9.17 19.89 -11.46
CA ALA A 78 10.25 19.53 -10.55
C ALA A 78 10.59 18.04 -10.61
N VAL A 79 9.58 17.16 -10.70
CA VAL A 79 9.80 15.71 -10.80
C VAL A 79 10.43 15.34 -12.14
N PHE A 80 9.88 15.82 -13.25
CA PHE A 80 10.37 15.47 -14.58
C PHE A 80 11.77 16.03 -14.84
N GLU A 81 12.07 17.26 -14.39
CA GLU A 81 13.42 17.82 -14.48
C GLU A 81 14.42 17.08 -13.58
N ALA A 82 14.01 16.66 -12.37
CA ALA A 82 14.85 15.82 -11.51
C ALA A 82 15.15 14.43 -12.12
N ALA A 83 14.25 13.92 -12.98
CA ALA A 83 14.45 12.70 -13.76
C ALA A 83 15.16 12.94 -15.12
N GLY A 84 15.64 14.16 -15.37
CA GLY A 84 16.44 14.52 -16.55
C GLY A 84 15.64 14.91 -17.80
N ALA A 85 14.34 15.15 -17.68
CA ALA A 85 13.53 15.70 -18.78
C ALA A 85 13.59 17.24 -18.80
N THR A 86 13.24 17.85 -19.93
CA THR A 86 12.98 19.28 -20.05
C THR A 86 11.48 19.51 -20.06
N VAL A 87 11.00 20.47 -19.26
CA VAL A 87 9.57 20.79 -19.16
C VAL A 87 9.27 22.16 -19.73
N SER A 88 8.23 22.26 -20.56
CA SER A 88 7.76 23.52 -21.15
C SER A 88 6.26 23.74 -20.92
N TRP A 89 5.83 24.99 -21.01
CA TRP A 89 4.43 25.42 -20.86
C TRP A 89 3.99 26.19 -22.09
N LYS A 90 2.82 25.87 -22.63
CA LYS A 90 2.15 26.66 -23.67
C LYS A 90 0.86 27.24 -23.13
N ALA A 91 0.88 28.55 -22.88
CA ALA A 91 -0.24 29.27 -22.28
C ALA A 91 -1.53 29.19 -23.12
N VAL A 92 -1.40 29.25 -24.45
CA VAL A 92 -2.53 29.19 -25.39
C VAL A 92 -3.29 27.86 -25.30
N ASP A 93 -2.59 26.77 -25.03
CA ASP A 93 -3.16 25.43 -24.93
C ASP A 93 -3.56 25.08 -23.49
N ARG A 94 -3.15 25.93 -22.53
CA ARG A 94 -3.11 25.61 -21.10
C ARG A 94 -2.49 24.23 -20.84
N ALA A 95 -1.41 23.93 -21.56
CA ALA A 95 -0.77 22.62 -21.59
C ALA A 95 0.69 22.69 -21.18
N TRP A 96 1.16 21.64 -20.52
CA TRP A 96 2.56 21.42 -20.24
C TRP A 96 3.07 20.21 -21.05
N TYR A 97 4.35 20.24 -21.34
CA TYR A 97 5.03 19.24 -22.17
C TYR A 97 6.32 18.84 -21.48
N ALA A 98 6.66 17.55 -21.56
CA ALA A 98 7.96 17.04 -21.17
C ALA A 98 8.66 16.37 -22.35
N GLU A 99 9.95 16.62 -22.48
CA GLU A 99 10.81 15.98 -23.49
C GLU A 99 12.05 15.40 -22.81
N LYS A 100 12.50 14.23 -23.26
CA LYS A 100 13.75 13.62 -22.80
C LYS A 100 14.46 12.98 -23.97
N ASP A 101 15.78 13.22 -24.08
CA ASP A 101 16.61 12.71 -25.17
C ASP A 101 16.07 13.07 -26.58
N GLY A 102 15.48 14.26 -26.72
CA GLY A 102 14.88 14.74 -27.97
C GLY A 102 13.56 14.08 -28.37
N LYS A 103 12.95 13.31 -27.47
CA LYS A 103 11.64 12.67 -27.68
C LYS A 103 10.58 13.29 -26.80
N SER A 104 9.39 13.48 -27.37
CA SER A 104 8.20 13.88 -26.62
C SER A 104 7.82 12.75 -25.66
N LEU A 105 7.74 13.08 -24.38
CA LEU A 105 7.50 12.15 -23.29
C LEU A 105 6.07 12.29 -22.75
N VAL A 106 5.66 13.53 -22.46
CA VAL A 106 4.32 13.86 -21.96
C VAL A 106 3.78 15.09 -22.68
N GLU A 107 2.50 15.05 -23.02
CA GLU A 107 1.66 16.22 -23.28
C GLU A 107 0.37 16.09 -22.46
N GLN A 108 0.05 17.12 -21.68
CA GLN A 108 -1.18 17.16 -20.91
C GLN A 108 -1.68 18.59 -20.71
N ARG A 109 -3.00 18.77 -20.81
CA ARG A 109 -3.70 20.03 -20.50
C ARG A 109 -4.11 20.07 -19.04
N VAL A 110 -4.06 21.26 -18.45
CA VAL A 110 -4.62 21.50 -17.12
C VAL A 110 -6.14 21.35 -17.18
N GLY A 111 -6.68 20.51 -16.30
CA GLY A 111 -8.09 20.12 -16.23
C GLY A 111 -8.39 18.76 -16.85
N ASP A 112 -7.42 18.12 -17.51
CA ASP A 112 -7.62 16.80 -18.12
C ASP A 112 -7.00 15.70 -17.25
N SER A 113 -7.76 14.62 -16.99
CA SER A 113 -7.27 13.34 -16.45
C SER A 113 -6.47 12.53 -17.49
N ARG A 114 -6.56 12.92 -18.76
CA ARG A 114 -5.92 12.22 -19.88
C ARG A 114 -4.61 12.91 -20.27
N ALA A 115 -3.57 12.12 -20.49
CA ALA A 115 -2.30 12.59 -21.01
C ALA A 115 -1.88 11.78 -22.24
N MET A 116 -1.07 12.37 -23.11
CA MET A 116 -0.32 11.64 -24.13
C MET A 116 1.05 11.29 -23.56
N VAL A 117 1.33 10.00 -23.42
CA VAL A 117 2.60 9.47 -22.91
C VAL A 117 3.28 8.69 -24.02
N ASN A 118 4.48 9.09 -24.42
CA ASN A 118 5.22 8.49 -25.54
C ASN A 118 4.37 8.37 -26.84
N GLY A 119 3.47 9.32 -27.07
CA GLY A 119 2.56 9.33 -28.23
C GLY A 119 1.30 8.45 -28.11
N ALA A 120 1.10 7.75 -26.99
CA ALA A 120 -0.11 6.97 -26.71
C ALA A 120 -0.96 7.65 -25.62
N PRO A 121 -2.30 7.62 -25.72
CA PRO A 121 -3.17 8.17 -24.69
C PRO A 121 -3.15 7.27 -23.44
N VAL A 122 -2.99 7.88 -22.27
CA VAL A 122 -3.07 7.25 -20.95
C VAL A 122 -4.13 7.98 -20.12
N GLU A 123 -5.07 7.23 -19.54
CA GLU A 123 -5.98 7.75 -18.52
C GLU A 123 -5.30 7.70 -17.14
N LEU A 124 -5.39 8.80 -16.42
CA LEU A 124 -4.85 8.96 -15.07
C LEU A 124 -6.00 9.01 -14.06
N ASP A 125 -5.69 8.84 -12.79
CA ASP A 125 -6.67 8.93 -11.70
C ASP A 125 -6.98 10.35 -11.24
N ALA A 126 -6.29 11.36 -11.76
CA ALA A 126 -6.52 12.74 -11.36
C ALA A 126 -6.25 13.70 -12.52
N ASP A 127 -7.06 14.76 -12.57
CA ASP A 127 -6.84 15.89 -13.45
C ASP A 127 -5.53 16.61 -13.11
N ALA A 128 -4.83 17.10 -14.13
CA ALA A 128 -3.77 18.07 -13.88
C ALA A 128 -4.37 19.39 -13.39
N VAL A 129 -3.82 19.94 -12.30
CA VAL A 129 -4.26 21.23 -11.75
C VAL A 129 -3.11 22.24 -11.80
N LEU A 130 -3.45 23.52 -11.97
CA LEU A 130 -2.51 24.63 -11.90
C LEU A 130 -2.73 25.37 -10.59
N GLU A 131 -1.77 25.27 -9.67
CA GLU A 131 -1.81 25.96 -8.38
C GLU A 131 -0.55 26.80 -8.17
N LYS A 132 -0.73 28.09 -7.87
CA LYS A 132 0.39 29.01 -7.57
C LYS A 132 1.55 28.86 -8.57
N ASP A 133 1.21 28.90 -9.86
CA ASP A 133 2.14 28.75 -11.00
C ASP A 133 2.85 27.39 -11.12
N THR A 134 2.41 26.39 -10.35
CA THR A 134 2.89 25.01 -10.41
C THR A 134 1.82 24.13 -11.02
N VAL A 135 2.17 23.41 -12.09
CA VAL A 135 1.34 22.30 -12.57
C VAL A 135 1.56 21.10 -11.66
N LEU A 136 0.49 20.66 -11.01
CA LEU A 136 0.42 19.42 -10.27
C LEU A 136 -0.27 18.39 -11.17
N ALA A 137 0.36 17.25 -11.39
CA ALA A 137 -0.20 16.17 -12.20
C ALA A 137 -0.23 14.87 -11.41
N SER A 138 -1.08 13.92 -11.80
CA SER A 138 -1.12 12.60 -11.14
C SER A 138 0.29 12.00 -11.04
N ALA A 139 0.63 11.47 -9.86
CA ALA A 139 1.88 10.77 -9.62
C ALA A 139 2.10 9.61 -10.60
N ARG A 140 1.01 8.98 -11.11
CA ARG A 140 1.06 7.88 -12.08
C ARG A 140 1.78 8.26 -13.38
N LEU A 141 1.88 9.54 -13.71
CA LEU A 141 2.68 9.99 -14.85
C LEU A 141 4.17 9.73 -14.66
N ALA A 142 4.69 9.73 -13.42
CA ALA A 142 6.08 9.36 -13.17
C ALA A 142 6.34 7.89 -13.55
N GLU A 143 5.38 6.99 -13.30
CA GLU A 143 5.48 5.59 -13.69
C GLU A 143 5.31 5.44 -15.20
N ALA A 144 4.19 5.92 -15.73
CA ALA A 144 3.83 5.74 -17.14
C ALA A 144 4.84 6.39 -18.10
N ALA A 145 5.36 7.57 -17.75
CA ALA A 145 6.21 8.35 -18.63
C ALA A 145 7.70 8.18 -18.34
N LEU A 146 8.11 8.18 -17.06
CA LEU A 146 9.53 8.12 -16.69
C LEU A 146 10.00 6.71 -16.37
N GLY A 147 9.08 5.74 -16.21
CA GLY A 147 9.42 4.38 -15.78
C GLY A 147 9.95 4.32 -14.35
N LEU A 148 9.62 5.31 -13.52
CA LEU A 148 9.98 5.32 -12.10
C LEU A 148 9.00 4.46 -11.32
N GLU A 149 9.47 3.86 -10.24
CA GLU A 149 8.63 3.14 -9.28
C GLU A 149 8.25 4.06 -8.13
N LEU A 150 6.96 4.11 -7.80
CA LEU A 150 6.44 4.91 -6.70
C LEU A 150 6.37 4.10 -5.40
N ASN A 151 6.90 4.67 -4.32
CA ASN A 151 6.76 4.15 -2.96
C ASN A 151 6.25 5.27 -2.03
N TRP A 152 5.06 5.07 -1.45
CA TRP A 152 4.44 6.00 -0.52
C TRP A 152 4.75 5.62 0.93
N ASP A 153 5.47 6.49 1.62
CA ASP A 153 5.68 6.45 3.05
C ASP A 153 4.63 7.33 3.74
N SER A 154 3.53 6.72 4.18
CA SER A 154 2.43 7.42 4.84
C SER A 154 2.84 8.09 6.16
N VAL A 155 3.75 7.44 6.90
CA VAL A 155 4.20 7.87 8.23
C VAL A 155 4.99 9.16 8.12
N ASN A 156 5.93 9.23 7.18
CA ASN A 156 6.77 10.40 6.95
C ASN A 156 6.22 11.36 5.88
N ARG A 157 5.12 11.00 5.22
CA ARG A 157 4.52 11.69 4.07
C ARG A 157 5.55 11.98 2.99
N VAL A 158 6.20 10.92 2.51
CA VAL A 158 7.18 10.98 1.43
C VAL A 158 6.73 10.08 0.29
N LEU A 159 6.58 10.65 -0.90
CA LEU A 159 6.48 9.88 -2.14
C LEU A 159 7.88 9.77 -2.76
N LYS A 160 8.41 8.56 -2.81
CA LYS A 160 9.67 8.26 -3.49
C LYS A 160 9.36 7.78 -4.90
N ALA A 161 10.07 8.31 -5.88
CA ALA A 161 9.99 7.94 -7.29
C ALA A 161 11.40 7.58 -7.77
N ASP A 162 11.74 6.30 -7.77
CA ASP A 162 13.09 5.82 -8.02
C ASP A 162 13.16 4.96 -9.28
N ILE A 163 14.34 4.89 -9.91
CA ILE A 163 14.58 3.93 -10.99
C ILE A 163 14.42 2.52 -10.40
N PRO A 164 13.52 1.68 -10.96
CA PRO A 164 13.31 0.34 -10.44
C PRO A 164 14.60 -0.47 -10.58
N GLN A 165 14.93 -1.28 -9.57
CA GLN A 165 16.01 -2.27 -9.65
C GLN A 165 15.56 -3.52 -10.43
N ALA A 166 14.85 -3.30 -11.54
CA ALA A 166 14.30 -4.38 -12.33
C ALA A 166 15.40 -5.16 -13.04
N VAL A 167 15.30 -6.49 -13.02
CA VAL A 167 16.15 -7.34 -13.86
C VAL A 167 15.53 -7.38 -15.25
N PRO A 168 16.21 -6.91 -16.31
CA PRO A 168 15.59 -6.77 -17.64
C PRO A 168 15.01 -8.06 -18.24
N SER A 169 15.46 -9.22 -17.76
CA SER A 169 14.96 -10.52 -18.21
C SER A 169 13.73 -11.01 -17.46
N LEU A 170 13.56 -10.62 -16.18
CA LEU A 170 12.47 -11.10 -15.34
C LEU A 170 11.18 -10.35 -15.71
N ARG A 171 10.11 -11.09 -15.97
CA ARG A 171 8.80 -10.53 -16.34
C ARG A 171 7.70 -11.21 -15.54
N VAL A 172 6.63 -10.47 -15.24
CA VAL A 172 5.39 -10.99 -14.67
C VAL A 172 4.21 -10.51 -15.49
N TRP A 173 3.20 -11.37 -15.68
CA TRP A 173 1.93 -11.01 -16.27
C TRP A 173 0.79 -11.88 -15.74
N SER A 174 -0.44 -11.45 -16.04
CA SER A 174 -1.66 -12.24 -15.86
C SER A 174 -2.38 -12.29 -17.20
N ASP A 175 -2.94 -13.45 -17.55
CA ASP A 175 -3.81 -13.57 -18.73
C ASP A 175 -5.19 -12.91 -18.51
N ALA A 176 -5.46 -12.44 -17.30
CA ALA A 176 -6.75 -11.90 -16.91
C ALA A 176 -6.94 -10.40 -17.19
N TRP A 177 -5.85 -9.62 -17.23
CA TRP A 177 -5.87 -8.22 -17.65
C TRP A 177 -4.52 -7.80 -18.22
N ALA A 178 -4.54 -6.83 -19.15
CA ALA A 178 -3.31 -6.19 -19.62
C ALA A 178 -2.72 -5.30 -18.51
N ALA A 179 -1.40 -5.09 -18.52
CA ALA A 179 -0.76 -4.13 -17.60
C ALA A 179 -1.44 -2.75 -17.67
N TYR A 180 -1.72 -2.15 -16.51
CA TYR A 180 -2.53 -0.93 -16.35
C TYR A 180 -3.97 -1.02 -16.88
N GLY A 181 -4.45 -2.22 -17.20
CA GLY A 181 -5.84 -2.48 -17.57
C GLY A 181 -6.75 -2.69 -16.36
N ASP A 182 -8.03 -2.90 -16.63
CA ASP A 182 -9.04 -3.13 -15.60
C ASP A 182 -9.00 -4.57 -15.09
N ILE A 183 -8.83 -4.75 -13.78
CA ILE A 183 -8.87 -6.04 -13.12
C ILE A 183 -10.33 -6.52 -13.10
N PRO A 184 -10.63 -7.73 -13.62
CA PRO A 184 -11.99 -8.26 -13.64
C PRO A 184 -12.61 -8.38 -12.24
N ARG A 185 -13.90 -8.04 -12.13
CA ARG A 185 -14.68 -8.12 -10.88
C ARG A 185 -14.65 -9.48 -10.22
N THR A 186 -14.47 -10.55 -10.98
CA THR A 186 -14.33 -11.92 -10.46
C THR A 186 -13.24 -12.04 -9.39
N TYR A 187 -12.14 -11.28 -9.49
CA TYR A 187 -11.05 -11.29 -8.52
C TYR A 187 -11.32 -10.41 -7.28
N ALA A 188 -12.37 -9.59 -7.29
CA ALA A 188 -12.76 -8.76 -6.15
C ALA A 188 -13.27 -9.61 -4.98
N HIS A 189 -13.25 -9.04 -3.77
CA HIS A 189 -13.79 -9.69 -2.58
C HIS A 189 -15.29 -9.97 -2.75
N SER A 190 -15.81 -11.02 -2.12
CA SER A 190 -17.21 -11.45 -2.25
C SER A 190 -18.24 -10.44 -1.73
N SER A 191 -17.81 -9.36 -1.06
CA SER A 191 -18.67 -8.24 -0.67
C SER A 191 -18.92 -7.23 -1.80
N VAL A 192 -18.16 -7.30 -2.88
CA VAL A 192 -18.32 -6.45 -4.07
C VAL A 192 -19.19 -7.19 -5.08
N ASP A 193 -20.10 -6.47 -5.74
CA ASP A 193 -20.96 -7.07 -6.77
C ASP A 193 -20.14 -7.68 -7.92
N GLY A 194 -20.37 -8.97 -8.17
CA GLY A 194 -19.58 -9.78 -9.11
C GLY A 194 -18.26 -10.34 -8.56
N GLY A 195 -17.91 -10.02 -7.31
CA GLY A 195 -16.74 -10.54 -6.60
C GLY A 195 -16.86 -12.00 -6.23
N GLN A 196 -15.79 -12.77 -6.47
CA GLN A 196 -15.73 -14.20 -6.11
C GLN A 196 -14.57 -14.54 -5.16
N ASN A 197 -13.73 -13.55 -4.81
CA ASN A 197 -12.56 -13.70 -3.95
C ASN A 197 -11.62 -14.84 -4.39
N ILE A 198 -11.45 -15.00 -5.71
CA ILE A 198 -10.50 -15.96 -6.28
C ILE A 198 -9.19 -15.23 -6.62
N SER A 199 -8.03 -15.86 -6.38
CA SER A 199 -6.75 -15.27 -6.76
C SER A 199 -6.57 -15.28 -8.29
N PRO A 200 -5.92 -14.27 -8.88
CA PRO A 200 -5.69 -14.21 -10.32
C PRO A 200 -4.65 -15.24 -10.78
N PRO A 201 -4.69 -15.69 -12.06
CA PRO A 201 -3.61 -16.47 -12.64
C PRO A 201 -2.39 -15.56 -12.83
N LEU A 202 -1.23 -16.00 -12.37
CA LEU A 202 0.02 -15.26 -12.51
C LEU A 202 1.06 -16.11 -13.21
N HIS A 203 1.85 -15.47 -14.06
CA HIS A 203 2.94 -16.07 -14.80
C HIS A 203 4.18 -15.20 -14.64
N TRP A 204 5.34 -15.83 -14.57
CA TRP A 204 6.61 -15.13 -14.63
C TRP A 204 7.68 -15.98 -15.31
N GLU A 205 8.63 -15.31 -15.94
CA GLU A 205 9.75 -15.97 -16.61
C GLU A 205 11.00 -15.10 -16.60
N GLY A 206 12.14 -15.68 -17.01
CA GLY A 206 13.38 -14.94 -17.21
C GLY A 206 14.10 -14.54 -15.92
N ALA A 207 13.95 -15.36 -14.87
CA ALA A 207 14.65 -15.16 -13.60
C ALA A 207 16.18 -15.10 -13.77
N PRO A 208 16.88 -14.26 -12.97
CA PRO A 208 18.33 -14.21 -12.92
C PRO A 208 19.00 -15.58 -12.72
N LYS A 209 20.28 -15.66 -13.05
CA LYS A 209 21.11 -16.78 -12.58
C LYS A 209 21.13 -16.79 -11.05
N ASN A 210 21.19 -17.98 -10.47
CA ASN A 210 21.23 -18.24 -9.04
C ASN A 210 19.92 -17.96 -8.28
N THR A 211 18.79 -17.72 -8.98
CA THR A 211 17.48 -17.72 -8.33
C THR A 211 17.20 -19.07 -7.69
N ARG A 212 16.83 -19.04 -6.40
CA ARG A 212 16.58 -20.19 -5.55
C ARG A 212 15.12 -20.31 -5.15
N SER A 213 14.48 -19.17 -4.91
CA SER A 213 13.03 -19.09 -4.74
C SER A 213 12.47 -17.80 -5.33
N PHE A 214 11.14 -17.73 -5.41
CA PHE A 214 10.39 -16.51 -5.69
C PHE A 214 9.53 -16.11 -4.50
N ALA A 215 9.24 -14.81 -4.43
CA ALA A 215 8.13 -14.27 -3.66
C ALA A 215 7.19 -13.48 -4.58
N VAL A 216 5.89 -13.67 -4.39
CA VAL A 216 4.81 -12.92 -5.05
C VAL A 216 4.10 -12.10 -3.99
N VAL A 217 3.93 -10.79 -4.25
CA VAL A 217 3.13 -9.92 -3.38
C VAL A 217 2.17 -9.10 -4.23
N MET A 218 0.88 -9.18 -3.92
CA MET A 218 -0.15 -8.27 -4.43
C MET A 218 -0.51 -7.28 -3.34
N TYR A 219 -0.43 -5.98 -3.63
CA TYR A 219 -0.75 -4.93 -2.68
C TYR A 219 -1.40 -3.72 -3.35
N ASP A 220 -2.14 -2.96 -2.55
CA ASP A 220 -2.88 -1.79 -3.00
C ASP A 220 -2.02 -0.52 -2.86
N VAL A 221 -1.54 0.00 -3.99
CA VAL A 221 -0.65 1.17 -4.06
C VAL A 221 -1.40 2.47 -3.76
N ASN A 222 -2.73 2.43 -3.67
CA ASN A 222 -3.50 3.62 -3.37
C ASN A 222 -3.11 4.19 -1.98
N PRO A 223 -2.89 5.51 -1.85
CA PRO A 223 -2.53 6.13 -0.57
C PRO A 223 -3.51 5.85 0.57
N ILE A 224 -4.79 5.63 0.25
CA ILE A 224 -5.84 5.23 1.20
C ILE A 224 -5.51 3.89 1.84
N ALA A 225 -4.96 2.95 1.07
CA ALA A 225 -4.66 1.60 1.49
C ALA A 225 -3.25 1.43 2.07
N ASP A 226 -2.37 2.40 1.84
CA ASP A 226 -1.01 2.42 2.39
C ASP A 226 -0.20 1.15 2.08
N SER A 227 -0.28 0.68 0.83
CA SER A 227 0.35 -0.58 0.40
C SER A 227 -0.14 -1.82 1.16
N TYR A 228 -1.43 -1.87 1.50
CA TYR A 228 -2.07 -3.02 2.13
C TYR A 228 -1.85 -4.28 1.29
N ILE A 229 -1.36 -5.35 1.92
CA ILE A 229 -1.10 -6.62 1.25
C ILE A 229 -2.42 -7.36 1.04
N HIS A 230 -2.77 -7.58 -0.22
CA HIS A 230 -3.92 -8.40 -0.64
C HIS A 230 -3.55 -9.87 -0.82
N TRP A 231 -2.29 -10.17 -1.09
CA TRP A 231 -1.79 -11.54 -1.19
C TRP A 231 -0.28 -11.57 -1.04
N SER A 232 0.27 -12.53 -0.29
CA SER A 232 1.71 -12.77 -0.32
C SER A 232 2.05 -14.25 -0.21
N VAL A 233 2.80 -14.74 -1.19
CA VAL A 233 3.32 -16.09 -1.26
C VAL A 233 4.83 -16.02 -1.36
N VAL A 234 5.54 -16.67 -0.45
CA VAL A 234 7.01 -16.67 -0.40
C VAL A 234 7.55 -18.08 -0.58
N ASN A 235 8.87 -18.23 -0.66
CA ASN A 235 9.54 -19.53 -0.68
C ASN A 235 9.06 -20.43 -1.83
N ILE A 236 8.60 -19.83 -2.93
CA ILE A 236 8.15 -20.55 -4.13
C ILE A 236 9.40 -21.12 -4.81
N PRO A 237 9.54 -22.44 -5.03
CA PRO A 237 10.74 -23.01 -5.63
C PRO A 237 11.06 -22.41 -7.01
N ALA A 238 12.34 -22.20 -7.32
CA ALA A 238 12.79 -21.57 -8.57
C ALA A 238 12.33 -22.26 -9.87
N ALA A 239 11.88 -23.52 -9.82
CA ALA A 239 11.33 -24.25 -10.96
C ALA A 239 9.89 -23.84 -11.32
N VAL A 240 9.21 -23.09 -10.45
CA VAL A 240 7.83 -22.65 -10.65
C VAL A 240 7.83 -21.30 -11.37
N GLY A 241 7.07 -21.22 -12.47
CA GLY A 241 6.93 -20.04 -13.32
C GLY A 241 5.53 -19.39 -13.28
N GLY A 242 4.74 -19.69 -12.25
CA GLY A 242 3.38 -19.16 -12.14
C GLY A 242 2.56 -19.70 -10.98
N LEU A 243 1.48 -19.02 -10.67
CA LEU A 243 0.43 -19.45 -9.74
C LEU A 243 -0.90 -19.55 -10.50
N PRO A 244 -1.58 -20.71 -10.48
CA PRO A 244 -2.89 -20.84 -11.13
C PRO A 244 -3.95 -19.94 -10.52
N GLN A 245 -4.98 -19.63 -11.30
CA GLN A 245 -6.17 -18.96 -10.78
C GLN A 245 -6.77 -19.74 -9.61
N GLY A 246 -7.13 -19.03 -8.53
CA GLY A 246 -7.75 -19.62 -7.35
C GLY A 246 -6.83 -20.53 -6.54
N SER A 247 -5.51 -20.48 -6.73
CA SER A 247 -4.57 -21.29 -5.97
C SER A 247 -4.39 -20.85 -4.51
N ALA A 248 -4.81 -19.64 -4.15
CA ALA A 248 -4.76 -19.17 -2.76
C ALA A 248 -5.52 -20.12 -1.82
N GLY A 249 -4.94 -20.38 -0.64
CA GLY A 249 -5.42 -21.37 0.33
C GLY A 249 -5.17 -22.84 -0.04
N GLN A 250 -4.67 -23.11 -1.25
CA GLN A 250 -4.43 -24.46 -1.78
C GLN A 250 -3.19 -24.51 -2.68
N LEU A 251 -2.14 -23.80 -2.27
CA LEU A 251 -0.89 -23.73 -3.02
C LEU A 251 -0.21 -25.10 -3.12
N ASN A 252 0.25 -25.43 -4.33
CA ASN A 252 1.09 -26.60 -4.57
C ASN A 252 2.59 -26.30 -4.39
N ALA A 253 2.95 -25.03 -4.19
CA ALA A 253 4.31 -24.54 -4.09
C ALA A 253 4.35 -23.20 -3.34
N GLY A 254 5.37 -23.03 -2.49
CA GLY A 254 5.54 -21.85 -1.66
C GLY A 254 4.73 -21.88 -0.37
N GLU A 255 4.88 -20.82 0.41
CA GLU A 255 4.23 -20.59 1.69
C GLU A 255 3.39 -19.31 1.60
N GLU A 256 2.10 -19.43 1.87
CA GLU A 256 1.18 -18.29 1.89
C GLU A 256 1.25 -17.60 3.26
N TRP A 257 1.90 -16.44 3.33
CA TRP A 257 1.97 -15.66 4.56
C TRP A 257 0.74 -14.78 4.75
N ASN A 258 0.13 -14.33 3.64
CA ASN A 258 -1.14 -13.60 3.64
C ASN A 258 -2.04 -14.26 2.60
N ALA A 259 -3.18 -14.80 3.03
CA ALA A 259 -4.16 -15.40 2.14
C ALA A 259 -4.76 -14.34 1.21
N TYR A 260 -5.11 -14.75 -0.02
CA TYR A 260 -5.74 -13.84 -0.98
C TYR A 260 -7.02 -13.21 -0.41
N PHE A 261 -6.99 -11.89 -0.30
CA PHE A 261 -8.14 -11.05 -0.01
C PHE A 261 -8.40 -10.20 -1.25
N GLY A 262 -9.53 -10.42 -1.92
CA GLY A 262 -9.86 -9.71 -3.15
C GLY A 262 -10.06 -8.21 -2.93
N MET A 263 -10.01 -7.44 -4.01
CA MET A 263 -10.17 -5.99 -3.95
C MET A 263 -11.55 -5.62 -3.40
N ALA A 264 -11.56 -4.69 -2.45
CA ALA A 264 -12.75 -4.11 -1.83
C ALA A 264 -12.45 -2.66 -1.41
N PRO A 265 -12.07 -1.79 -2.36
CA PRO A 265 -11.69 -0.43 -2.01
C PRO A 265 -12.84 0.28 -1.29
N PRO A 266 -12.54 1.19 -0.34
CA PRO A 266 -13.55 1.98 0.33
C PRO A 266 -14.47 2.72 -0.66
N GLN A 267 -15.73 2.91 -0.27
CA GLN A 267 -16.63 3.70 -1.10
C GLN A 267 -16.09 5.14 -1.23
N TYR A 268 -16.11 5.68 -2.45
CA TYR A 268 -15.67 7.04 -2.79
C TYR A 268 -14.15 7.31 -2.72
N SER A 269 -13.30 6.29 -2.59
CA SER A 269 -11.84 6.45 -2.68
C SER A 269 -11.29 6.39 -4.12
N GLY A 270 -12.19 6.34 -5.11
CA GLY A 270 -11.84 6.29 -6.53
C GLY A 270 -11.32 4.92 -6.96
N ASP A 271 -10.65 4.90 -8.11
CA ASP A 271 -10.03 3.69 -8.65
C ASP A 271 -8.73 3.39 -7.92
N HIS A 272 -8.59 2.15 -7.46
CA HIS A 272 -7.38 1.69 -6.77
C HIS A 272 -6.45 0.97 -7.75
N LEU A 273 -5.15 1.24 -7.62
CA LEU A 273 -4.11 0.56 -8.38
C LEU A 273 -3.55 -0.58 -7.53
N TYR A 274 -3.66 -1.80 -8.03
CA TYR A 274 -3.10 -2.97 -7.39
C TYR A 274 -1.84 -3.37 -8.14
N ARG A 275 -0.74 -3.49 -7.40
CA ARG A 275 0.55 -3.93 -7.91
C ARG A 275 0.78 -5.38 -7.52
N ILE A 276 1.22 -6.17 -8.49
CA ILE A 276 1.69 -7.54 -8.29
C ILE A 276 3.19 -7.57 -8.57
N ALA A 277 3.99 -7.77 -7.54
CA ALA A 277 5.44 -7.85 -7.63
C ALA A 277 5.91 -9.31 -7.50
N VAL A 278 6.89 -9.69 -8.32
CA VAL A 278 7.60 -10.97 -8.24
C VAL A 278 9.08 -10.71 -8.00
N TYR A 279 9.57 -11.19 -6.86
CA TYR A 279 10.98 -11.12 -6.48
C TYR A 279 11.67 -12.45 -6.77
N ALA A 280 12.83 -12.41 -7.42
CA ALA A 280 13.72 -13.55 -7.53
C ALA A 280 14.75 -13.49 -6.39
N LEU A 281 14.84 -14.56 -5.58
CA LEU A 281 15.59 -14.56 -4.33
C LEU A 281 16.81 -15.49 -4.37
N ASP A 282 17.86 -15.12 -3.63
CA ASP A 282 19.12 -15.86 -3.45
C ASP A 282 19.08 -16.93 -2.32
N THR A 283 17.90 -17.15 -1.75
CA THR A 283 17.62 -18.11 -0.68
C THR A 283 16.46 -19.02 -1.06
N ASP A 284 16.45 -20.25 -0.54
CA ASP A 284 15.29 -21.16 -0.69
C ASP A 284 14.16 -20.77 0.28
N GLN A 285 14.52 -20.18 1.43
CA GLN A 285 13.58 -19.87 2.50
C GLN A 285 13.90 -18.53 3.15
N LEU A 286 12.88 -17.68 3.27
CA LEU A 286 12.89 -16.46 4.07
C LEU A 286 12.58 -16.79 5.53
N ALA A 287 13.21 -16.06 6.45
CA ALA A 287 12.84 -16.13 7.86
C ALA A 287 11.46 -15.49 8.06
N ALA A 288 10.48 -16.29 8.51
CA ALA A 288 9.15 -15.78 8.79
C ALA A 288 9.18 -14.73 9.92
N PRO A 289 8.49 -13.59 9.76
CA PRO A 289 8.31 -12.63 10.85
C PRO A 289 7.41 -13.23 11.94
N GLU A 290 7.47 -12.66 13.16
CA GLU A 290 6.62 -13.11 14.28
C GLU A 290 5.12 -12.95 14.00
N GLN A 291 4.77 -11.97 13.18
CA GLN A 291 3.42 -11.73 12.68
C GLN A 291 3.47 -11.54 11.17
N PRO A 292 2.47 -12.02 10.43
CA PRO A 292 2.36 -11.72 9.00
C PRO A 292 2.39 -10.21 8.75
N PRO A 293 3.15 -9.75 7.74
CA PRO A 293 3.17 -8.34 7.39
C PRO A 293 1.79 -7.94 6.85
N VAL A 294 1.27 -6.81 7.33
CA VAL A 294 -0.02 -6.26 6.88
C VAL A 294 0.18 -5.32 5.71
N TYR A 295 1.28 -4.57 5.72
CA TYR A 295 1.63 -3.58 4.71
C TYR A 295 2.93 -3.95 4.02
N PHE A 296 3.04 -3.63 2.74
CA PHE A 296 4.18 -4.01 1.91
C PHE A 296 5.51 -3.48 2.45
N ASN A 297 5.53 -2.27 3.01
CA ASN A 297 6.72 -1.67 3.63
C ASN A 297 7.28 -2.48 4.82
N GLN A 298 6.51 -3.38 5.43
CA GLN A 298 6.95 -4.30 6.47
C GLN A 298 7.65 -5.54 5.89
N LEU A 299 7.30 -5.92 4.66
CA LEU A 299 7.80 -7.12 3.98
C LEU A 299 8.98 -6.80 3.05
N GLU A 300 8.90 -5.71 2.30
CA GLU A 300 9.86 -5.33 1.26
C GLU A 300 11.32 -5.31 1.75
N PRO A 301 11.68 -4.80 2.95
CA PRO A 301 13.06 -4.84 3.42
C PRO A 301 13.63 -6.26 3.53
N LEU A 302 12.80 -7.23 3.89
CA LEU A 302 13.20 -8.64 3.95
C LEU A 302 13.40 -9.21 2.53
N LEU A 303 12.52 -8.86 1.59
CA LEU A 303 12.66 -9.28 0.18
C LEU A 303 13.93 -8.69 -0.45
N LEU A 304 14.15 -7.38 -0.28
CA LEU A 304 15.30 -6.67 -0.84
C LEU A 304 16.64 -7.21 -0.32
N LYS A 305 16.70 -7.67 0.94
CA LYS A 305 17.90 -8.30 1.51
C LYS A 305 18.38 -9.53 0.71
N HIS A 306 17.45 -10.25 0.09
CA HIS A 306 17.69 -11.49 -0.65
C HIS A 306 17.45 -11.34 -2.16
N SER A 307 17.07 -10.15 -2.61
CA SER A 307 16.64 -9.91 -3.98
C SER A 307 17.82 -9.97 -4.94
N LEU A 308 17.72 -10.87 -5.92
CA LEU A 308 18.50 -10.83 -7.15
C LEU A 308 17.87 -9.89 -8.20
N GLY A 309 16.78 -9.22 -7.79
CA GLY A 309 15.97 -8.28 -8.52
C GLY A 309 14.52 -8.77 -8.66
N TYR A 310 13.65 -7.87 -9.10
CA TYR A 310 12.21 -8.08 -9.15
C TYR A 310 11.60 -7.46 -10.40
N THR A 311 10.32 -7.74 -10.61
CA THR A 311 9.48 -7.12 -11.63
C THR A 311 8.09 -6.93 -11.03
N ALA A 312 7.30 -6.03 -11.61
CA ALA A 312 5.92 -5.85 -11.23
C ALA A 312 5.00 -5.71 -12.44
N MET A 313 3.71 -6.00 -12.24
CA MET A 313 2.63 -5.61 -13.13
C MET A 313 1.54 -4.91 -12.32
N ASP A 314 0.80 -4.04 -12.98
CA ASP A 314 -0.22 -3.20 -12.38
C ASP A 314 -1.60 -3.46 -13.00
N GLY A 315 -2.65 -3.25 -12.22
CA GLY A 315 -4.03 -3.22 -12.71
C GLY A 315 -4.93 -2.31 -11.88
N PHE A 316 -5.93 -1.71 -12.53
CA PHE A 316 -6.93 -0.89 -11.86
C PHE A 316 -8.14 -1.70 -11.46
N PHE A 317 -8.60 -1.52 -10.23
CA PHE A 317 -9.93 -1.96 -9.85
C PHE A 317 -10.85 -0.75 -9.70
N LYS A 318 -12.00 -0.84 -10.39
CA LYS A 318 -13.01 0.21 -10.46
C LYS A 318 -14.32 -0.32 -9.87
N LEU A 319 -14.89 0.41 -8.92
CA LEU A 319 -16.19 0.08 -8.29
C LEU A 319 -17.37 0.34 -9.24
#